data_AF-A0A914PQA1-F1
#
_entry.id   AF-A0A914PQA1-F1
#
_cell.length_a   1.000
_cell.length_b   1.000
_cell.length_c   1.000
_cell.angle_alpha   90.00
_cell.angle_beta   90.00
_cell.angle_gamma   90.00
#
_symmetry.space_group_name_H-M   'P 1'
#
loop_
_entity.id
_entity.type
_entity.pdbx_description
1 polymer ?
#
loop_
_entity_poly.entity_id
_entity_poly.type
_entity_poly.pdbx_seq_one_letter_code
_entity_poly.pdbx_strand_id
1 'polypeptide(L)'
;MVEMVCHRLLVKNEMEIRMPQIAIDLRHQRMGSVQTDIQYIFVYRCVLEILVGENALPKSPEVTKFIESYESLIDRKKKDLKKKQK
;
A
#
# COMPACT_ATOMS: atom_id res chain seq x y z
N MET A 1 6.84 6.45 1.82
CA MET A 1 5.37 6.58 1.76
C MET A 1 4.70 5.81 2.89
N VAL A 2 4.94 4.50 3.04
CA VAL A 2 4.36 3.66 4.12
C VAL A 2 4.55 4.31 5.50
N GLU A 3 5.79 4.63 5.86
CA GLU A 3 6.10 5.29 7.13
C GLU A 3 5.34 6.61 7.32
N MET A 4 5.26 7.45 6.29
CA MET A 4 4.52 8.72 6.34
C MET A 4 3.02 8.50 6.59
N VAL A 5 2.43 7.47 5.97
CA VAL A 5 1.03 7.10 6.20
C VAL A 5 0.84 6.60 7.63
N CYS A 6 1.67 5.66 8.08
CA CYS A 6 1.60 5.11 9.43
C CYS A 6 1.81 6.17 10.50
N HIS A 7 2.76 7.10 10.31
CA HIS A 7 2.99 8.20 11.25
C HIS A 7 1.78 9.14 11.33
N ARG A 8 1.15 9.48 10.19
CA ARG A 8 -0.07 10.31 10.19
C ARG A 8 -1.24 9.61 10.92
N LEU A 9 -1.44 8.32 10.66
CA LEU A 9 -2.50 7.54 11.29
C LEU A 9 -2.25 7.28 12.79
N LEU A 10 -1.10 6.71 13.13
CA LEU A 10 -0.84 6.15 14.47
C LEU A 10 -0.26 7.18 15.44
N VAL A 11 0.51 8.15 14.96
CA VAL A 11 1.18 9.14 15.83
C VAL A 11 0.43 10.47 15.85
N LYS A 12 0.03 10.97 14.68
CA LYS A 12 -0.72 12.22 14.56
C LYS A 12 -2.23 12.05 14.78
N ASN A 13 -2.72 10.80 14.84
CA ASN A 13 -4.14 10.45 14.96
C ASN A 13 -5.03 11.12 13.89
N GLU A 14 -4.49 11.29 12.68
CA GLU A 14 -5.19 11.87 11.53
C GLU A 14 -6.17 10.83 10.98
N MET A 15 -7.45 10.94 11.37
CA MET A 15 -8.47 9.94 11.02
C MET A 15 -8.89 9.95 9.54
N GLU A 16 -8.64 11.04 8.83
CA GLU A 16 -8.95 11.16 7.40
C GLU A 16 -7.66 11.40 6.61
N ILE A 17 -7.15 10.34 5.99
CA ILE A 17 -6.01 10.44 5.08
C ILE A 17 -6.43 10.15 3.65
N ARG A 18 -5.92 10.97 2.72
CA ARG A 18 -6.08 10.74 1.28
C ARG A 18 -4.75 10.28 0.69
N MET A 19 -4.66 8.99 0.40
CA MET A 19 -3.46 8.38 -0.20
C MET A 19 -2.97 9.08 -1.48
N PRO A 20 -3.83 9.59 -2.38
CA PRO A 20 -3.37 10.39 -3.51
C PRO A 20 -2.64 11.68 -3.09
N GLN A 21 -3.16 12.38 -2.06
CA GLN A 21 -2.54 13.60 -1.54
C GLN A 21 -1.16 13.29 -0.94
N ILE A 22 -1.06 12.21 -0.17
CA ILE A 22 0.20 11.72 0.41
C ILE A 22 1.23 11.42 -0.70
N ALA A 23 0.81 10.82 -1.83
CA ALA A 23 1.69 10.59 -2.97
C ALA A 23 2.13 11.91 -3.66
N ILE A 24 1.23 12.89 -3.77
CA ILE A 24 1.56 14.23 -4.31
C ILE A 24 2.58 14.93 -3.40
N ASP A 25 2.33 14.98 -2.09
CA ASP A 25 3.25 15.56 -1.10
C ASP A 25 4.64 14.93 -1.19
N LEU A 26 4.70 13.59 -1.33
CA LEU A 26 5.95 12.86 -1.48
C LEU A 26 6.67 13.20 -2.78
N ARG A 27 5.95 13.41 -3.88
CA ARG A 27 6.54 13.78 -5.18
C ARG A 27 7.07 15.21 -5.19
N HIS A 28 6.50 16.11 -4.39
CA HIS A 28 7.07 17.44 -4.16
C HIS A 28 8.41 17.39 -3.42
N GLN A 29 8.60 16.42 -2.51
CA GLN A 29 9.88 16.22 -1.82
C GLN A 29 10.91 15.49 -2.69
N ARG A 30 10.47 14.51 -3.48
CA ARG A 30 11.31 13.75 -4.41
C ARG A 30 10.51 13.31 -5.64
N MET A 31 10.85 13.91 -6.78
CA MET A 31 10.27 13.54 -8.08
C MET A 31 10.43 12.04 -8.35
N GLY A 32 9.40 11.43 -8.95
CA GLY A 32 9.41 10.01 -9.28
C GLY A 32 9.22 9.09 -8.07
N SER A 33 8.72 9.59 -6.94
CA SER A 33 8.28 8.72 -5.85
C SER A 33 6.98 8.00 -6.21
N VAL A 34 6.94 6.67 -6.00
CA VAL A 34 5.81 5.76 -6.30
C VAL A 34 5.32 5.92 -7.76
N GLN A 35 6.02 5.24 -8.67
CA GLN A 35 5.89 5.42 -10.12
C GLN A 35 4.92 4.45 -10.79
N THR A 36 4.77 3.26 -10.22
CA THR A 36 3.94 2.20 -10.81
C THR A 36 2.71 1.93 -9.96
N ASP A 37 1.63 1.51 -10.61
CA ASP A 37 0.38 1.13 -9.93
C ASP A 37 0.60 0.07 -8.85
N ILE A 38 1.54 -0.85 -9.08
CA ILE A 38 1.88 -1.89 -8.11
C ILE A 38 2.64 -1.35 -6.92
N GLN A 39 3.54 -0.38 -7.13
CA GLN A 39 4.15 0.31 -5.98
C GLN A 39 3.08 1.04 -5.17
N TYR A 40 2.10 1.66 -5.83
CA TYR A 40 1.01 2.34 -5.14
C TYR A 40 0.17 1.36 -4.30
N ILE A 41 -0.29 0.25 -4.90
CA ILE A 41 -1.05 -0.79 -4.19
C ILE A 41 -0.22 -1.45 -3.08
N PHE A 42 1.09 -1.65 -3.29
CA PHE A 42 1.98 -2.19 -2.28
C PHE A 42 2.01 -1.33 -1.01
N VAL A 43 1.93 0.00 -1.14
CA VAL A 43 1.84 0.88 0.04
C VAL A 43 0.59 0.55 0.87
N TYR A 44 -0.58 0.35 0.24
CA TYR A 44 -1.79 -0.08 0.96
C TYR A 44 -1.60 -1.43 1.64
N ARG A 45 -1.00 -2.39 0.94
CA ARG A 45 -0.71 -3.73 1.48
C ARG A 45 0.16 -3.66 2.74
N CYS A 46 1.20 -2.83 2.76
CA CYS A 46 2.05 -2.64 3.93
C CYS A 46 1.35 -1.89 5.06
N VAL A 47 0.62 -0.81 4.76
CA VAL A 47 -0.10 -0.03 5.77
C VAL A 47 -1.13 -0.91 6.47
N LEU A 48 -1.93 -1.68 5.73
CA LEU A 48 -2.91 -2.60 6.31
C LEU A 48 -2.26 -3.65 7.22
N GLU A 49 -1.12 -4.19 6.82
CA GLU A 49 -0.38 -5.16 7.64
C GLU A 49 0.12 -4.55 8.94
N ILE A 50 0.68 -3.35 8.89
CA ILE A 50 1.14 -2.63 10.09
C ILE A 50 -0.06 -2.32 11.00
N LEU A 51 -1.15 -1.77 10.46
CA LEU A 51 -2.32 -1.43 11.28
C LEU A 51 -2.96 -2.65 11.94
N VAL A 52 -3.00 -3.80 11.25
CA VAL A 52 -3.48 -5.06 11.83
C VAL A 52 -2.49 -5.58 12.89
N GLY A 53 -1.18 -5.51 12.63
CA GLY A 53 -0.14 -5.94 13.57
C GLY A 53 -0.09 -5.12 14.86
N GLU A 54 -0.30 -3.82 14.76
CA GLU A 54 -0.39 -2.88 15.89
C GLU A 54 -1.77 -2.88 16.57
N ASN A 55 -2.68 -3.76 16.15
CA ASN A 55 -4.06 -3.85 16.66
C ASN A 55 -4.87 -2.53 16.52
N ALA A 56 -4.45 -1.66 15.59
CA ALA A 56 -5.08 -0.38 15.28
C ALA A 56 -6.21 -0.53 14.24
N LEU A 57 -6.25 -1.64 13.51
CA LEU A 57 -7.30 -1.99 12.56
C LEU A 57 -7.69 -3.46 12.75
N PRO A 58 -8.98 -3.79 12.95
CA PRO A 58 -9.40 -5.18 13.02
C PRO A 58 -9.19 -5.85 11.66
N LYS A 59 -8.79 -7.13 11.68
CA LYS A 59 -8.67 -7.95 10.48
C LYS A 59 -10.06 -8.35 9.96
N SER A 60 -10.74 -7.40 9.32
CA SER A 60 -12.08 -7.59 8.79
C SER A 60 -12.07 -8.44 7.51
N PRO A 61 -13.25 -8.94 7.07
CA PRO A 61 -13.38 -9.62 5.77
C PRO A 61 -12.90 -8.77 4.60
N GLU A 62 -13.09 -7.44 4.64
CA GLU A 62 -12.64 -6.51 3.61
C GLU A 62 -11.11 -6.44 3.55
N VAL A 63 -10.43 -6.36 4.71
CA VAL A 63 -8.96 -6.39 4.79
C VAL A 63 -8.42 -7.71 4.24
N THR A 64 -9.05 -8.82 4.61
CA THR A 64 -8.65 -10.16 4.14
C THR A 64 -8.82 -10.26 2.62
N LYS A 65 -9.96 -9.84 2.09
CA LYS A 65 -10.25 -9.80 0.64
C LYS A 65 -9.26 -8.93 -0.13
N PHE A 66 -8.85 -7.80 0.44
CA PHE A 66 -7.82 -6.95 -0.16
C PHE A 66 -6.48 -7.69 -0.26
N ILE A 67 -6.04 -8.34 0.83
CA ILE A 67 -4.78 -9.10 0.87
C ILE A 67 -4.80 -10.21 -0.18
N GLU A 68 -5.86 -11.01 -0.24
CA GLU A 68 -5.99 -12.09 -1.23
C GLU A 68 -5.98 -11.57 -2.68
N SER A 69 -6.66 -10.45 -2.93
CA SER A 69 -6.70 -9.79 -4.25
C SER A 69 -5.31 -9.28 -4.65
N TYR A 70 -4.56 -8.75 -3.69
CA TYR A 70 -3.18 -8.29 -3.89
C TYR A 70 -2.26 -9.47 -4.25
N GLU A 71 -2.27 -10.55 -3.46
CA GLU A 71 -1.44 -11.74 -3.74
C GLU A 71 -1.74 -12.32 -5.13
N SER A 72 -3.03 -12.42 -5.48
CA SER A 72 -3.48 -12.87 -6.81
C SER A 72 -2.99 -11.97 -7.95
N LEU A 73 -2.86 -10.66 -7.72
CA LEU A 73 -2.31 -9.71 -8.69
C LEU A 73 -0.80 -9.90 -8.87
N ILE A 74 -0.06 -10.09 -7.76
CA ILE A 74 1.38 -10.32 -7.79
C ILE A 74 1.71 -11.64 -8.50
N ASP A 75 0.96 -12.70 -8.24
CA ASP A 75 1.16 -14.00 -8.88
C ASP A 75 0.93 -13.95 -10.39
N ARG A 76 -0.10 -13.23 -10.83
CA ARG A 76 -0.33 -12.98 -12.26
C ARG A 76 0.86 -12.25 -12.89
N LYS A 77 1.33 -11.17 -12.27
CA LYS A 77 2.48 -10.42 -12.79
C LYS A 77 3.76 -11.27 -12.84
N LYS A 78 4.02 -12.10 -11.83
CA LYS A 78 5.15 -13.04 -11.83
C LYS A 78 5.06 -14.03 -13.00
N LYS A 79 3.87 -14.57 -13.29
CA LYS A 79 3.64 -15.46 -14.44
C LYS A 79 3.88 -14.74 -15.77
N ASP A 80 3.41 -13.51 -15.91
CA ASP A 80 3.58 -12.74 -17.15
C ASP A 80 5.05 -12.38 -17.41
N LEU A 81 5.80 -12.04 -16.35
CA LEU A 81 7.25 -11.81 -16.44
C LEU A 81 8.02 -13.08 -16.87
N LYS A 82 7.60 -14.25 -16.38
CA LYS A 82 8.20 -15.54 -16.81
C LYS A 82 7.88 -15.88 -18.26
N LYS A 83 6.68 -15.53 -18.75
CA LYS A 83 6.30 -15.73 -20.16
C LYS A 83 7.09 -14.85 -21.12
N LYS A 84 7.37 -13.59 -20.75
CA LYS A 84 8.15 -12.65 -21.58
C LYS A 84 9.65 -13.00 -21.71
N GLN A 85 10.15 -13.90 -20.87
CA GLN A 85 11.54 -14.36 -20.88
C GLN A 85 11.74 -15.67 -21.67
N LYS A 86 10.65 -16.26 -22.18
CA LYS A 86 10.67 -17.40 -23.11
C LYS A 86 10.43 -16.89 -24.52
#